data_AF-A0A1J0P7N7-F1
#
_entry.id   AF-A0A1J0P7N7-F1
#
_cell.length_a   1.000
_cell.length_b   1.000
_cell.length_c   1.000
_cell.angle_alpha   90.00
_cell.angle_beta   90.00
_cell.angle_gamma   90.00
#
_symmetry.space_group_name_H-M   'P 1'
#
loop_
_entity.id
_entity.type
_entity.pdbx_description
1 polymer ?
#
loop_
_entity_poly.entity_id
_entity_poly.type
_entity_poly.pdbx_seq_one_letter_code
_entity_poly.pdbx_strand_id
1 'polypeptide(L)'
;MATRAVYSFRGFPGAPIRHLYLHHDGYPTGAAWRFAMARRHNPSSAGFLNAFLETQPRAEPLATPDQSADAEYRYGLELLAGDDSHLQVQYWRRMPGGTSWQPRCGPITLEKFIQRFLPGEPLESAQ
;
A
#
# COMPACT_ATOMS: atom_id res chain seq x y z
N MET A 1 -4.12 -3.00 -20.40
CA MET A 1 -4.47 -1.72 -19.76
C MET A 1 -3.66 -1.59 -18.49
N ALA A 2 -2.96 -0.47 -18.29
CA ALA A 2 -2.26 -0.21 -17.04
C ALA A 2 -3.28 0.21 -15.98
N THR A 3 -3.43 -0.61 -14.93
CA THR A 3 -4.26 -0.24 -13.79
C THR A 3 -3.52 0.71 -12.88
N ARG A 4 -4.26 1.72 -12.43
CA ARG A 4 -3.74 2.83 -11.63
C ARG A 4 -4.18 2.70 -10.19
N ALA A 5 -3.31 3.10 -9.27
CA ALA A 5 -3.58 3.02 -7.85
C ALA A 5 -3.07 4.22 -7.08
N VAL A 6 -3.83 4.57 -6.04
CA VAL A 6 -3.40 5.52 -5.00
C VAL A 6 -3.06 4.77 -3.73
N TYR A 7 -1.95 5.10 -3.11
CA TYR A 7 -1.47 4.55 -1.85
C TYR A 7 -1.45 5.67 -0.80
N SER A 8 -2.08 5.46 0.34
CA SER A 8 -2.18 6.44 1.42
C SER A 8 -1.52 5.88 2.67
N PHE A 9 -0.55 6.58 3.23
CA PHE A 9 0.24 6.15 4.38
C PHE A 9 -0.07 7.04 5.58
N ARG A 10 -0.33 6.42 6.74
CA ARG A 10 -0.72 7.08 7.99
C ARG A 10 0.01 6.46 9.18
N GLY A 11 0.22 7.25 10.23
CA GLY A 11 0.82 6.79 11.49
C GLY A 11 2.34 6.64 11.49
N PHE A 12 3.02 7.01 10.40
CA PHE A 12 4.49 6.90 10.31
C PHE A 12 5.20 8.02 11.11
N PRO A 13 6.28 7.71 11.86
CA PRO A 13 6.97 8.71 12.67
C PRO A 13 7.53 9.86 11.84
N GLY A 14 7.28 11.10 12.28
CA GLY A 14 7.84 12.30 11.65
C GLY A 14 7.30 12.61 10.24
N ALA A 15 6.29 11.89 9.75
CA ALA A 15 5.69 12.11 8.44
C ALA A 15 4.20 12.49 8.56
N PRO A 16 3.74 13.56 7.87
CA PRO A 16 2.31 13.76 7.68
C PRO A 16 1.72 12.61 6.84
N ILE A 17 0.39 12.53 6.78
CA ILE A 17 -0.28 11.60 5.87
C ILE A 17 0.27 11.81 4.46
N ARG A 18 0.69 10.72 3.81
CA ARG A 18 1.28 10.77 2.47
C ARG A 18 0.44 10.01 1.48
N HIS A 19 0.15 10.63 0.35
CA HIS A 19 -0.57 10.01 -0.76
C HIS A 19 0.34 9.89 -1.97
N LEU A 20 0.36 8.71 -2.58
CA LEU A 20 1.20 8.40 -3.73
C LEU A 20 0.34 7.83 -4.84
N TYR A 21 0.58 8.27 -6.06
CA TYR A 21 -0.05 7.78 -7.27
C TYR A 21 0.92 6.93 -8.09
N LEU A 22 0.47 5.76 -8.53
CA LEU A 22 1.21 4.89 -9.42
C LEU A 22 0.36 4.55 -10.64
N HIS A 23 0.97 4.75 -11.81
CA HIS A 23 0.32 4.62 -13.11
C HIS A 23 0.16 3.16 -13.59
N HIS A 24 0.82 2.21 -12.92
CA HIS A 24 0.91 0.82 -13.36
C HIS A 24 0.77 -0.18 -12.21
N ASP A 25 0.24 -1.36 -12.54
CA ASP A 25 0.06 -2.52 -11.65
C ASP A 25 -0.74 -2.20 -10.39
N GLY A 26 -1.80 -1.40 -10.52
CA GLY A 26 -2.69 -1.04 -9.43
C GLY A 26 -3.53 -2.20 -8.89
N TYR A 27 -3.52 -3.37 -9.53
CA TYR A 27 -4.18 -4.59 -9.03
C TYR A 27 -3.62 -5.04 -7.66
N PRO A 28 -4.40 -5.80 -6.86
CA PRO A 28 -3.94 -6.27 -5.54
C PRO A 28 -2.64 -7.07 -5.58
N THR A 29 -2.41 -7.84 -6.64
CA THR A 29 -1.15 -8.59 -6.87
C THR A 29 0.04 -7.64 -7.06
N GLY A 30 -0.12 -6.59 -7.85
CA GLY A 30 0.91 -5.57 -8.06
C GLY A 30 1.18 -4.76 -6.79
N ALA A 31 0.13 -4.38 -6.05
CA ALA A 31 0.28 -3.73 -4.75
C ALA A 31 1.01 -4.63 -3.74
N ALA A 32 0.66 -5.91 -3.65
CA ALA A 32 1.34 -6.87 -2.79
C ALA A 32 2.82 -7.00 -3.13
N TRP A 33 3.19 -6.97 -4.42
CA TRP A 33 4.58 -7.03 -4.85
C TRP A 33 5.37 -5.81 -4.40
N ARG A 34 4.80 -4.61 -4.56
CA ARG A 34 5.42 -3.36 -4.07
C ARG A 34 5.60 -3.38 -2.56
N PHE A 35 4.63 -3.91 -1.83
CA PHE A 35 4.72 -4.05 -0.38
C PHE A 35 5.80 -5.05 0.05
N ALA A 36 5.89 -6.19 -0.63
CA ALA A 36 6.93 -7.17 -0.37
C ALA A 36 8.33 -6.62 -0.66
N MET A 37 8.49 -5.86 -1.77
CA MET A 37 9.74 -5.16 -2.06
C MET A 37 10.13 -4.16 -0.99
N ALA A 38 9.22 -3.26 -0.59
CA ALA A 38 9.48 -2.27 0.45
C ALA A 38 9.88 -2.93 1.77
N ARG A 39 9.23 -4.04 2.13
CA ARG A 39 9.57 -4.80 3.34
C ARG A 39 10.90 -5.53 3.26
N ARG A 40 11.28 -6.06 2.10
CA ARG A 40 12.63 -6.64 1.89
C ARG A 40 13.71 -5.58 1.98
N HIS A 41 13.43 -4.39 1.47
CA HIS A 41 14.34 -3.25 1.53
C HIS A 41 14.50 -2.72 2.96
N ASN A 42 13.41 -2.71 3.75
CA ASN A 42 13.47 -2.43 5.18
C ASN A 42 12.43 -3.27 5.95
N PRO A 43 12.88 -4.27 6.75
CA PRO A 43 11.97 -5.10 7.54
C PRO A 43 11.23 -4.37 8.66
N SER A 44 11.68 -3.18 9.07
CA SER A 44 11.06 -2.39 10.13
C SER A 44 9.75 -1.75 9.66
N SER A 45 8.66 -1.99 10.41
CA SER A 45 7.35 -1.36 10.18
C SER A 45 7.44 0.18 10.15
N ALA A 46 8.24 0.78 11.03
CA ALA A 46 8.43 2.23 11.08
C ALA A 46 9.19 2.79 9.86
N GLY A 47 10.12 2.00 9.30
CA GLY A 47 10.89 2.36 8.12
C GLY A 47 10.19 2.11 6.78
N PHE A 48 9.03 1.46 6.79
CA PHE A 48 8.36 0.98 5.58
C PHE A 48 8.00 2.09 4.59
N LEU A 49 7.54 3.27 5.05
CA LEU A 49 7.21 4.37 4.14
C LEU A 49 8.43 4.84 3.34
N ASN A 50 9.58 5.00 3.99
CA ASN A 50 10.81 5.41 3.31
C ASN A 50 11.25 4.33 2.31
N ALA A 51 11.21 3.07 2.71
CA ALA A 51 11.51 1.95 1.83
C ALA A 51 10.55 1.84 0.63
N PHE A 52 9.27 2.15 0.83
CA PHE A 52 8.30 2.21 -0.27
C PHE A 52 8.65 3.34 -1.25
N LEU A 53 9.00 4.53 -0.76
CA LEU A 53 9.40 5.65 -1.62
C LEU A 53 10.66 5.33 -2.42
N GLU A 54 11.65 4.69 -1.79
CA GLU A 54 12.92 4.32 -2.43
C GLU A 54 12.74 3.23 -3.49
N THR A 55 11.89 2.24 -3.22
CA THR A 55 11.61 1.15 -4.18
C THR A 55 10.64 1.55 -5.29
N GLN A 56 9.90 2.65 -5.12
CA GLN A 56 8.91 3.15 -6.10
C GLN A 56 9.27 4.56 -6.60
N PRO A 57 10.38 4.74 -7.34
CA PRO A 57 10.85 6.07 -7.78
C PRO A 57 9.92 6.78 -8.77
N ARG A 58 8.97 6.05 -9.36
CA ARG A 58 7.93 6.59 -10.26
C ARG A 58 6.61 6.92 -9.54
N ALA A 59 6.57 6.83 -8.21
CA ALA A 59 5.41 7.20 -7.43
C ALA A 59 5.29 8.73 -7.38
N GLU A 60 4.14 9.26 -7.80
CA GLU A 60 3.89 10.70 -7.82
C GLU A 60 3.20 11.12 -6.51
N PRO A 61 3.69 12.16 -5.80
CA PRO A 61 3.03 12.63 -4.60
C PRO A 61 1.70 13.31 -4.93
N LEU A 62 0.67 13.01 -4.14
CA LEU A 62 -0.62 13.70 -4.15
C LEU A 62 -0.82 14.46 -2.83
N ALA A 63 -1.53 15.59 -2.90
CA ALA A 63 -2.04 16.30 -1.74
C ALA A 63 -3.23 15.57 -1.10
N THR A 64 -4.10 14.96 -1.91
CA THR A 64 -5.26 14.19 -1.45
C THR A 64 -5.48 12.95 -2.33
N PRO A 65 -6.10 11.88 -1.79
CA PRO A 65 -6.31 10.65 -2.57
C PRO A 65 -7.33 10.82 -3.70
N ASP A 66 -8.07 11.93 -3.71
CA ASP A 66 -9.10 12.26 -4.71
C ASP A 66 -8.57 13.01 -5.93
N GLN A 67 -7.31 13.44 -5.92
CA GLN A 67 -6.69 14.09 -7.09
C GLN A 67 -6.55 13.17 -8.30
N SER A 68 -6.39 11.86 -8.09
CA SER A 68 -6.29 10.87 -9.17
C SER A 68 -7.66 10.29 -9.50
N ALA A 69 -8.42 11.03 -10.30
CA ALA A 69 -9.76 10.63 -10.73
C ALA A 69 -9.78 9.43 -11.70
N ASP A 70 -8.62 8.99 -12.20
CA ASP A 70 -8.44 7.82 -13.08
C ASP A 70 -7.97 6.56 -12.32
N ALA A 71 -7.74 6.66 -11.00
CA ALA A 71 -7.38 5.51 -10.18
C ALA A 71 -8.52 4.48 -10.09
N GLU A 72 -8.19 3.20 -10.25
CA GLU A 72 -9.16 2.10 -10.12
C GLU A 72 -9.08 1.46 -8.73
N TYR A 73 -7.95 1.62 -8.07
CA TYR A 73 -7.65 1.04 -6.76
C TYR A 73 -7.14 2.11 -5.79
N ARG A 74 -7.50 1.94 -4.51
CA ARG A 74 -6.94 2.69 -3.39
C ARG A 74 -6.44 1.72 -2.34
N TYR A 75 -5.25 1.98 -1.82
CA TYR A 75 -4.64 1.24 -0.72
C TYR A 75 -4.39 2.21 0.44
N GLY A 76 -4.89 1.86 1.62
CA GLY A 76 -4.63 2.56 2.86
C GLY A 76 -3.68 1.72 3.69
N LEU A 77 -2.55 2.29 4.06
CA LEU A 77 -1.56 1.70 4.95
C LEU A 77 -1.49 2.53 6.22
N GLU A 78 -1.63 1.85 7.35
CA GLU A 78 -1.59 2.47 8.65
C GLU A 78 -0.58 1.73 9.53
N LEU A 79 0.39 2.48 10.06
CA LEU A 79 1.28 1.99 11.10
C LEU A 79 0.56 2.13 12.45
N LEU A 80 0.30 1.00 13.08
CA LEU A 80 -0.24 0.97 14.44
C LEU A 80 0.93 0.92 15.42
N ALA A 81 1.03 1.96 16.24
CA ALA A 81 2.02 2.04 17.31
C ALA A 81 1.58 1.18 18.52
N GLY A 82 2.53 0.42 19.08
CA GLY A 82 2.36 -0.45 20.24
C GLY A 82 3.69 -1.15 20.55
N ASP A 83 3.72 -2.04 21.52
CA ASP A 83 4.90 -2.85 21.84
C ASP A 83 5.40 -3.67 20.64
N ASP A 84 4.48 -4.08 19.76
CA ASP A 84 4.77 -4.69 18.46
C ASP A 84 4.13 -3.86 17.33
N SER A 85 4.90 -2.88 16.84
CA SER A 85 4.44 -2.00 15.76
C SER A 85 4.26 -2.79 14.46
N HIS A 86 3.04 -2.76 13.92
CA HIS A 86 2.71 -3.50 12.69
C HIS A 86 1.89 -2.64 11.73
N LEU A 87 1.89 -3.08 10.46
CA LEU A 87 1.21 -2.39 9.38
C LEU A 87 -0.12 -3.05 9.07
N GLN A 88 -1.18 -2.25 8.98
CA GLN A 88 -2.46 -2.67 8.46
C GLN A 88 -2.69 -2.12 7.06
N VAL A 89 -3.29 -2.96 6.22
CA VAL A 89 -3.67 -2.64 4.86
C VAL A 89 -5.18 -2.74 4.71
N GLN A 90 -5.75 -1.73 4.09
CA GLN A 90 -7.11 -1.70 3.58
C GLN A 90 -7.05 -1.39 2.10
N TYR A 91 -7.94 -1.96 1.29
CA TYR A 91 -8.05 -1.52 -0.10
C TYR A 91 -9.48 -1.44 -0.60
N TRP A 92 -9.66 -0.49 -1.50
CA TRP A 92 -10.92 -0.21 -2.17
C TRP A 92 -10.71 -0.35 -3.68
N ARG A 93 -11.79 -0.73 -4.34
CA ARG A 93 -11.87 -0.75 -5.80
C ARG A 93 -13.03 0.13 -6.25
N ARG A 94 -12.79 0.96 -7.25
CA ARG A 94 -13.84 1.65 -7.98
C ARG A 94 -14.28 0.80 -9.17
N MET A 95 -15.59 0.62 -9.33
CA MET A 95 -16.13 -0.15 -10.45
C MET A 95 -16.11 0.70 -11.72
N PRO A 96 -15.90 0.10 -12.90
CA PRO A 96 -16.05 0.81 -14.17
C PRO A 96 -17.42 1.48 -14.26
N GLY A 97 -17.45 2.78 -14.59
CA GLY A 97 -18.68 3.57 -14.67
C GLY A 97 -19.28 3.98 -13.32
N GLY A 98 -18.68 3.59 -12.18
CA GLY A 98 -19.11 4.00 -10.84
C GLY A 98 -18.26 5.13 -10.27
N THR A 99 -18.87 6.01 -9.49
CA THR A 99 -18.18 7.07 -8.72
C THR A 99 -17.80 6.63 -7.31
N SER A 100 -18.42 5.54 -6.81
CA SER A 100 -18.25 5.07 -5.44
C SER A 100 -17.08 4.08 -5.27
N TRP A 101 -16.36 4.24 -4.17
CA TRP A 101 -15.32 3.31 -3.71
C TRP A 101 -15.94 2.16 -2.93
N GLN A 102 -15.67 0.92 -3.34
CA GLN A 102 -16.13 -0.26 -2.61
C GLN A 102 -14.96 -0.89 -1.84
N PRO A 103 -15.06 -1.04 -0.50
CA PRO A 103 -14.05 -1.76 0.26
C PRO A 103 -14.00 -3.22 -0.20
N ARG A 104 -12.80 -3.76 -0.35
CA ARG A 104 -12.57 -5.15 -0.79
C ARG A 104 -11.84 -6.00 0.23
N CYS A 105 -11.00 -5.39 1.07
CA CYS A 105 -10.62 -5.98 2.35
C CYS A 105 -10.76 -4.95 3.47
N GLY A 106 -11.14 -5.43 4.65
CA GLY A 106 -11.01 -4.67 5.88
C GLY A 106 -9.55 -4.59 6.33
N PRO A 107 -9.27 -3.93 7.47
CA PRO A 107 -7.91 -3.83 7.98
C PRO A 107 -7.36 -5.24 8.23
N ILE A 108 -6.35 -5.62 7.46
CA ILE A 108 -5.59 -6.86 7.66
C ILE A 108 -4.12 -6.53 7.77
N THR A 109 -3.34 -7.39 8.41
CA THR A 109 -1.90 -7.16 8.51
C THR A 109 -1.26 -7.18 7.11
N LEU A 110 -0.17 -6.43 6.95
CA LEU A 110 0.60 -6.38 5.70
C LEU A 110 1.03 -7.78 5.25
N GLU A 111 1.45 -8.64 6.19
CA GLU A 111 1.81 -10.04 5.98
C GLU A 111 0.66 -10.80 5.30
N LYS A 112 -0.53 -10.73 5.89
CA LYS A 112 -1.73 -11.41 5.39
C LYS A 112 -2.11 -10.89 4.01
N PHE A 113 -1.97 -9.58 3.78
CA PHE A 113 -2.20 -9.00 2.47
C PHE A 113 -1.23 -9.56 1.42
N ILE A 114 0.07 -9.56 1.71
CA ILE A 114 1.11 -10.08 0.80
C ILE A 114 0.87 -11.56 0.52
N GLN A 115 0.70 -12.39 1.56
CA GLN A 115 0.45 -13.83 1.39
C GLN A 115 -0.79 -14.13 0.55
N ARG A 116 -1.86 -13.34 0.72
CA ARG A 116 -3.11 -13.52 -0.01
C ARG A 116 -2.97 -13.26 -1.51
N PHE A 117 -2.17 -12.27 -1.90
CA PHE A 117 -2.08 -11.81 -3.29
C PHE A 117 -0.76 -12.16 -3.98
N LEU A 118 0.21 -12.69 -3.23
CA LEU A 118 1.46 -13.29 -3.71
C LEU A 118 1.74 -14.59 -2.95
N PRO A 119 0.94 -15.65 -3.18
CA PRO A 119 1.18 -16.95 -2.59
C PRO A 119 2.51 -17.50 -3.14
N GLY A 120 3.53 -17.58 -2.28
CA GLY A 120 4.88 -18.02 -2.66
C GLY A 120 5.98 -17.00 -2.42
N GLU A 121 5.66 -15.76 -2.04
CA GLU A 121 6.68 -14.84 -1.50
C GLU A 121 7.08 -15.29 -0.09
N PRO A 122 8.34 -15.71 0.14
CA PRO A 122 8.82 -15.92 1.50
C PRO A 122 8.85 -14.56 2.19
N LEU A 123 7.93 -14.40 3.16
CA LEU A 123 8.07 -13.38 4.21
C LEU A 123 9.05 -13.98 5.20
N GLU A 124 10.34 -13.80 4.98
CA GLU A 124 11.36 -14.33 5.89
C GLU A 124 11.11 -13.76 7.28
N SER A 125 10.70 -14.64 8.19
CA SER A 125 10.66 -14.40 9.62
C SER A 125 12.11 -14.21 10.07
N ALA A 126 12.52 -12.97 10.32
CA ALA A 126 13.76 -12.73 11.04
C ALA A 126 13.59 -13.29 12.46
N GLN A 127 14.46 -14.25 12.79
CA GLN A 127 14.67 -14.83 14.11
C GLN A 127 14.97 -13.78 15.19
#